data_AF-A0AAW3NH70-F1
#
_entry.id   AF-A0AAW3NH70-F1
#
_cell.length_a   1.000
_cell.length_b   1.000
_cell.length_c   1.000
_cell.angle_alpha   90.00
_cell.angle_beta   90.00
_cell.angle_gamma   90.00
#
_symmetry.space_group_name_H-M   'P 1'
#
loop_
_entity.id
_entity.type
_entity.pdbx_description
1 polymer ?
#
loop_
_entity_poly.entity_id
_entity_poly.type
_entity_poly.pdbx_seq_one_letter_code
_entity_poly.pdbx_strand_id
1 'polypeptide(L)' 'MMEKTPWYPGAIKPVRKGWYERDYEAGDVYLDLWDGACWRKPNGDRMHVQDRQWRGLIRQGE' A
#
# COMPACT_ATOMS: atom_id res chain seq x y z
N MET A 1 -10.05 -8.05 14.96
CA MET A 1 -9.97 -6.73 14.28
C MET A 1 -8.79 -6.80 13.34
N MET A 2 -8.84 -6.29 12.11
CA MET A 2 -7.64 -6.28 11.26
C MET A 2 -6.63 -5.31 11.88
N GLU A 3 -5.49 -5.84 12.33
CA GLU A 3 -4.39 -4.98 12.78
C GLU A 3 -3.72 -4.38 11.55
N LYS A 4 -3.24 -3.15 11.67
CA LYS A 4 -2.53 -2.49 10.58
C LYS A 4 -1.10 -2.27 11.03
N THR A 5 -0.16 -2.45 10.11
CA THR A 5 1.21 -2.02 10.40
C THR A 5 1.24 -0.50 10.61
N PRO A 6 2.32 0.04 11.20
CA PRO A 6 2.61 1.45 11.08
C PRO A 6 2.64 1.89 9.62
N TRP A 7 2.48 3.20 9.40
CA TRP A 7 2.75 3.82 8.11
C TRP A 7 4.26 3.84 7.86
N TYR A 8 4.66 3.27 6.73
CA TYR A 8 6.03 3.30 6.25
C TYR A 8 6.22 4.43 5.22
N PRO A 9 7.41 5.07 5.18
CA PRO A 9 7.75 6.05 4.16
C PRO A 9 7.67 5.44 2.75
N GLY A 10 7.12 6.17 1.78
CA GLY A 10 7.02 5.64 0.41
C GLY A 10 8.35 5.55 -0.34
N ALA A 11 9.44 6.10 0.20
CA ALA A 11 10.80 5.80 -0.28
C ALA A 11 11.17 4.31 -0.08
N ILE A 12 10.59 3.65 0.92
CA ILE A 12 10.76 2.22 1.19
C ILE A 12 9.60 1.47 0.52
N LYS A 13 9.86 0.33 -0.12
CA LYS A 13 8.83 -0.49 -0.76
C LYS A 13 8.49 -1.73 0.07
N PRO A 14 7.26 -2.27 -0.03
CA PRO A 14 6.93 -3.54 0.59
C PRO A 14 7.80 -4.67 0.03
N VAL A 15 8.24 -5.56 0.92
CA VAL A 15 8.97 -6.78 0.52
C VAL A 15 8.03 -7.79 -0.16
N ARG A 16 6.78 -7.87 0.30
CA ARG A 16 5.78 -8.81 -0.21
C ARG A 16 4.88 -8.13 -1.22
N LYS A 17 4.47 -8.88 -2.24
CA LYS A 17 3.40 -8.44 -3.15
C LYS A 17 2.06 -8.49 -2.41
N GLY A 18 1.16 -7.57 -2.72
CA GLY A 18 -0.16 -7.55 -2.10
C GLY A 18 -0.81 -6.18 -2.05
N TRP A 19 -1.98 -6.13 -1.43
CA TRP A 19 -2.74 -4.90 -1.25
C TRP A 19 -2.32 -4.19 0.02
N TYR A 20 -2.11 -2.89 -0.11
CA TYR A 20 -1.71 -2.01 0.99
C TYR A 20 -2.61 -0.78 1.00
N GLU A 21 -2.83 -0.24 2.19
CA GLU A 21 -3.38 1.10 2.30
C GLU A 21 -2.28 2.11 1.95
N ARG A 22 -2.62 3.10 1.14
CA ARG A 22 -1.74 4.22 0.80
C ARG A 22 -2.42 5.54 1.15
N ASP A 23 -1.62 6.43 1.73
CA ASP A 23 -2.08 7.74 2.17
C ASP A 23 -2.03 8.72 1.01
N TYR A 24 -3.17 9.31 0.70
CA TYR A 24 -3.34 10.35 -0.30
C TYR A 24 -3.47 11.72 0.35
N GLU A 25 -3.50 12.76 -0.47
CA GLU A 25 -3.62 14.13 0.05
C GLU A 25 -4.93 14.28 0.84
N ALA A 26 -4.93 15.15 1.84
CA ALA A 26 -6.06 15.39 2.73
C ALA A 26 -6.55 14.19 3.57
N GLY A 27 -5.72 13.14 3.72
CA GLY A 27 -6.04 11.99 4.58
C GLY A 27 -6.93 10.94 3.93
N ASP A 28 -7.13 11.03 2.61
CA ASP A 28 -7.80 9.97 1.86
C ASP A 28 -6.92 8.72 1.81
N VAL A 29 -7.48 7.56 2.16
CA VAL A 29 -6.74 6.29 2.16
C VAL A 29 -7.36 5.34 1.15
N TYR A 30 -6.54 4.90 0.18
CA TYR A 30 -6.95 3.95 -0.86
C TYR A 30 -6.15 2.65 -0.79
N LEU A 31 -6.74 1.57 -1.31
CA LEU A 31 -6.05 0.30 -1.49
C LEU A 31 -5.36 0.25 -2.84
N ASP A 32 -4.03 0.11 -2.80
CA ASP A 32 -3.20 -0.06 -3.98
C ASP A 32 -2.46 -1.39 -3.91
N LEU A 33 -2.23 -1.99 -5.08
CA LEU A 33 -1.49 -3.24 -5.22
C LEU A 33 -0.01 -2.94 -5.42
N TRP A 34 0.86 -3.54 -4.62
CA TRP A 34 2.28 -3.66 -4.92
C TRP A 34 2.53 -4.97 -5.66
N ASP A 35 2.98 -4.90 -6.92
CA ASP A 35 3.24 -6.09 -7.75
C ASP A 35 4.68 -6.63 -7.63
N GLY A 36 5.50 -6.01 -6.77
CA GLY A 36 6.93 -6.30 -6.59
C GLY A 36 7.86 -5.36 -7.36
N ALA A 37 7.34 -4.57 -8.30
CA ALA A 37 8.09 -3.60 -9.09
C ALA A 37 7.49 -2.18 -9.02
N CYS A 38 6.17 -2.07 -8.99
CA CYS A 38 5.46 -0.80 -8.92
C CYS A 38 4.09 -0.92 -8.23
N TRP A 39 3.61 0.22 -7.75
CA TRP A 39 2.24 0.40 -7.28
C TRP A 39 1.27 0.43 -8.46
N ARG A 40 0.13 -0.24 -8.30
CA ARG A 40 -0.97 -0.31 -9.25
C ARG A 40 -2.30 0.04 -8.60
N LYS A 41 -3.15 0.67 -9.40
CA LYS A 41 -4.56 0.89 -9.08
C LYS A 41 -5.31 -0.44 -8.97
N PRO A 42 -6.51 -0.43 -8.36
CA PRO A 42 -7.33 -1.62 -8.32
C PRO A 42 -7.71 -2.21 -9.69
N ASN A 43 -7.76 -1.37 -10.72
CA ASN A 43 -8.03 -1.78 -12.11
C ASN A 43 -6.79 -2.35 -12.85
N GLY A 44 -5.62 -2.44 -12.20
CA GLY A 44 -4.38 -2.97 -12.77
C GLY A 44 -3.46 -1.93 -13.41
N ASP A 45 -3.93 -0.69 -13.61
CA ASP A 45 -3.11 0.38 -14.17
C ASP A 45 -1.94 0.73 -13.24
N ARG A 46 -0.78 1.03 -13.85
CA ARG A 46 0.38 1.50 -13.10
C ARG A 46 0.09 2.89 -12.51
N MET A 47 0.38 3.08 -11.23
CA MET A 47 0.31 4.39 -10.59
C MET A 47 1.40 5.32 -11.12
N HIS A 48 1.04 6.59 -11.35
CA HIS A 48 2.03 7.62 -11.65
C HIS A 48 2.90 7.93 -10.42
N VAL A 49 2.29 8.00 -9.23
CA VAL A 49 3.00 8.32 -7.98
C VAL A 49 3.36 7.05 -7.23
N GLN A 50 4.67 6.81 -7.08
CA GLN A 50 5.22 5.56 -6.55
C GLN A 50 5.69 5.66 -5.10
N ASP A 51 5.73 6.85 -4.52
CA ASP A 51 6.45 7.20 -3.29
C ASP A 51 5.56 7.76 -2.16
N ARG A 52 4.24 7.60 -2.25
CA ARG A 52 3.33 7.80 -1.11
C ARG A 52 3.53 6.75 -0.02
N GLN A 53 3.28 7.15 1.22
CA GLN A 53 3.31 6.29 2.40
C GLN A 53 2.34 5.11 2.26
N TRP A 54 2.66 4.01 2.92
CA TRP A 54 1.89 2.79 2.84
C TRP A 54 1.85 2.05 4.18
N ARG A 55 0.82 1.24 4.41
CA ARG A 55 0.77 0.28 5.51
C ARG A 55 0.10 -1.02 5.11
N GLY A 56 0.58 -2.11 5.69
CA GLY A 56 0.02 -3.44 5.50
C GLY A 56 -1.23 -3.66 6.34
N LEU A 57 -2.13 -4.48 5.82
CA LEU A 57 -3.23 -5.05 6.56
C LEU A 57 -2.77 -6.40 7.13
N ILE A 58 -2.59 -6.48 8.44
CA ILE A 58 -2.27 -7.72 9.15
C ILE A 58 -3.58 -8.44 9.42
N ARG A 59 -3.81 -9.56 8.75
CA ARG A 59 -4.83 -10.51 9.18
C ARG A 59 -4.29 -11.24 10.40
N GLN A 60 -4.98 -11.13 11.54
CA GLN A 60 -4.79 -12.08 12.63
C GLN A 60 -5.31 -13.44 12.15
N GLY A 61 -4.42 -14.41 11.89
CA GLY A 61 -4.81 -15.78 11.55
C GLY A 61 -4.05 -16.48 10.41
N GLU A 62 -2.77 -16.18 10.18
CA GLU A 62 -1.84 -17.09 9.50
C GLU A 62 -0.59 -17.31 10.34
#